data_AF-A0A7Y5CBV6-F1
#
_entry.id   AF-A0A7Y5CBV6-F1
#
_cell.length_a   1.000
_cell.length_b   1.000
_cell.length_c   1.000
_cell.angle_alpha   90.00
_cell.angle_beta   90.00
_cell.angle_gamma   90.00
#
_symmetry.space_group_name_H-M   'P 1'
#
loop_
_entity.id
_entity.type
_entity.pdbx_description
1 polymer ?
#
loop_
_entity_poly.entity_id
_entity_poly.type
_entity_poly.pdbx_seq_one_letter_code
_entity_poly.pdbx_strand_id
1 'polypeptide(L)'
;MTTRDLMLDIARQALLARAARDGYKSGEYVPETDHEGYVTSLLIALHHWCHAYSHDWTAELRSAQELFEEDLDEARGEEPEALSQ
;
A
#
# COMPACT_ATOMS: atom_id res chain seq x y z
N MET A 1 -6.60 -6.10 -13.61
CA MET A 1 -5.82 -5.97 -12.37
C MET A 1 -6.40 -4.78 -11.65
N THR A 2 -6.91 -4.95 -10.44
CA THR A 2 -7.58 -3.85 -9.73
C THR A 2 -6.55 -2.88 -9.14
N THR A 3 -6.96 -1.63 -8.86
CA THR A 3 -6.10 -0.66 -8.15
C THR A 3 -5.62 -1.21 -6.80
N ARG A 4 -6.50 -1.92 -6.10
CA ARG A 4 -6.17 -2.67 -4.88
C ARG A 4 -5.02 -3.65 -5.09
N ASP A 5 -5.07 -4.48 -6.13
CA ASP A 5 -4.02 -5.48 -6.40
C ASP A 5 -2.68 -4.80 -6.72
N LEU A 6 -2.71 -3.70 -7.47
CA LEU A 6 -1.51 -2.90 -7.78
C LEU A 6 -0.89 -2.32 -6.49
N MET A 7 -1.71 -1.70 -5.63
CA MET A 7 -1.21 -1.08 -4.40
C MET A 7 -0.66 -2.12 -3.42
N LEU A 8 -1.30 -3.29 -3.32
CA LEU A 8 -0.77 -4.41 -2.55
C LEU A 8 0.55 -4.93 -3.12
N ASP A 9 0.71 -4.97 -4.43
CA ASP A 9 1.96 -5.39 -5.06
C ASP A 9 3.10 -4.38 -4.85
N ILE A 10 2.81 -3.08 -4.98
CA ILE A 10 3.79 -2.01 -4.67
C ILE A 10 4.24 -2.12 -3.20
N ALA A 11 3.29 -2.29 -2.28
CA ALA A 11 3.61 -2.49 -0.87
C ALA A 11 4.48 -3.74 -0.69
N ARG A 12 4.11 -4.88 -1.29
CA ARG A 12 4.91 -6.12 -1.25
C ARG A 12 6.34 -5.90 -1.76
N GLN A 13 6.51 -5.23 -2.89
CA GLN A 13 7.83 -4.97 -3.46
C GLN A 13 8.69 -4.09 -2.53
N ALA A 14 8.11 -3.06 -1.92
CA ALA A 14 8.82 -2.20 -0.98
C ALA A 14 9.28 -2.99 0.27
N LEU A 15 8.44 -3.90 0.76
CA LEU A 15 8.76 -4.79 1.88
C LEU A 15 9.89 -5.75 1.56
N LEU A 16 9.84 -6.40 0.40
CA LEU A 16 10.90 -7.29 -0.08
C LEU A 16 12.23 -6.55 -0.28
N ALA A 17 12.18 -5.33 -0.81
CA ALA A 17 13.37 -4.51 -1.01
C ALA A 17 14.06 -4.15 0.32
N ARG A 18 13.27 -3.89 1.38
CA ARG A 18 13.82 -3.68 2.72
C ARG A 18 14.40 -4.98 3.30
N ALA A 19 13.66 -6.09 3.24
CA ALA A 19 14.14 -7.37 3.74
C ALA A 19 15.49 -7.78 3.10
N ALA A 20 15.64 -7.55 1.79
CA ALA A 20 16.92 -7.78 1.11
C ALA A 20 18.07 -6.93 1.68
N ARG A 21 17.81 -5.69 2.08
CA ARG A 21 18.80 -4.82 2.73
C ARG A 21 19.14 -5.27 4.16
N ASP A 22 18.18 -5.86 4.85
CA ASP A 22 18.37 -6.46 6.17
C ASP A 22 19.10 -7.82 6.11
N GLY A 23 19.41 -8.32 4.90
CA GLY A 23 20.21 -9.52 4.66
C GLY A 23 19.40 -10.80 4.46
N TYR A 24 18.07 -10.72 4.37
CA TYR A 24 17.22 -11.86 4.05
C TYR A 24 17.49 -12.32 2.61
N LYS A 25 17.60 -13.64 2.41
CA LYS A 25 17.68 -14.20 1.05
C LYS A 25 16.30 -14.25 0.40
N SER A 26 16.29 -14.44 -0.91
CA SER A 26 15.07 -14.65 -1.68
C SER A 26 14.27 -15.83 -1.10
N GLY A 27 13.00 -15.57 -0.77
CA GLY A 27 12.09 -16.57 -0.20
C GLY A 27 12.21 -16.79 1.31
N GLU A 28 13.18 -16.17 2.01
CA GLU A 28 13.27 -16.26 3.48
C GLU A 28 12.29 -15.32 4.20
N TYR A 29 11.85 -14.24 3.52
CA TYR A 29 10.86 -13.30 4.05
C TYR A 29 9.54 -13.43 3.28
N VAL A 30 8.43 -13.60 4.02
CA VAL A 30 7.07 -13.70 3.48
C VAL A 30 6.23 -12.53 4.00
N PRO A 31 6.09 -11.45 3.21
CA PRO A 31 5.38 -10.23 3.62
C PRO A 31 3.96 -10.48 4.16
N GLU A 32 3.28 -11.49 3.63
CA GLU A 32 1.90 -11.85 4.00
C GLU A 32 1.75 -12.41 5.41
N THR A 33 2.86 -12.76 6.08
CA THR A 33 2.86 -13.35 7.43
C THR A 33 3.39 -12.41 8.52
N ASP A 34 3.94 -11.26 8.13
CA ASP A 34 4.48 -10.26 9.06
C ASP A 34 3.52 -9.07 9.19
N HIS A 35 2.54 -9.23 10.08
CA HIS A 35 1.45 -8.27 10.25
C HIS A 35 1.86 -6.97 10.97
N GLU A 36 3.00 -6.93 11.66
CA GLU A 36 3.32 -5.82 12.57
C GLU A 36 4.60 -5.05 12.20
N GLY A 37 5.64 -5.72 11.70
CA GLY A 37 6.98 -5.12 11.63
C GLY A 37 7.16 -4.12 10.48
N TYR A 38 6.48 -4.37 9.36
CA TYR A 38 6.93 -3.85 8.08
C TYR A 38 6.01 -2.78 7.50
N VAL A 39 4.69 -2.90 7.66
CA VAL A 39 3.74 -1.81 7.34
C VAL A 39 4.02 -0.59 8.22
N THR A 40 4.21 -0.79 9.53
CA THR A 40 4.58 0.27 10.47
C THR A 40 5.89 0.94 10.08
N SER A 41 6.88 0.18 9.64
CA SER A 41 8.18 0.73 9.20
C SER A 41 8.07 1.54 7.91
N LEU A 42 7.23 1.10 6.95
CA LEU A 42 6.92 1.88 5.74
C LEU A 42 6.24 3.21 6.11
N LEU A 43 5.22 3.17 6.97
CA LEU A 43 4.51 4.36 7.42
C LEU A 43 5.46 5.34 8.15
N ILE A 44 6.35 4.81 9.01
CA ILE A 44 7.37 5.62 9.69
C ILE A 44 8.33 6.26 8.67
N ALA A 45 8.79 5.51 7.67
CA ALA A 45 9.68 6.04 6.63
C ALA A 45 9.01 7.15 5.81
N LEU A 46 7.73 6.98 5.43
CA LEU A 46 6.94 7.99 4.71
C LEU A 46 6.71 9.23 5.59
N HIS A 47 6.40 9.05 6.86
CA HIS A 47 6.27 10.16 7.81
C HIS A 47 7.58 10.96 7.94
N HIS A 48 8.72 10.27 8.04
CA HIS A 48 10.04 10.93 8.03
C HIS A 48 10.32 11.65 6.72
N TRP A 49 9.91 11.10 5.58
CA TRP A 49 10.01 11.76 4.28
C TRP A 49 9.18 13.05 4.27
N CYS A 50 7.91 13.00 4.66
CA CYS A 50 7.09 14.20 4.74
C CYS A 50 7.72 15.28 5.64
N HIS A 51 8.25 14.89 6.80
CA HIS A 51 8.97 15.81 7.69
C HIS A 51 10.22 16.41 7.02
N ALA A 52 11.05 15.59 6.35
CA ALA A 52 12.29 16.05 5.72
C ALA A 52 12.05 17.06 4.59
N TYR A 53 10.92 16.96 3.90
CA TYR A 53 10.56 17.81 2.76
C TYR A 53 9.45 18.82 3.08
N SER A 54 9.07 18.95 4.36
CA SER A 54 8.02 19.87 4.83
C SER A 54 6.64 19.64 4.19
N HIS A 55 6.33 18.39 3.86
CA HIS A 55 4.97 17.99 3.46
C HIS A 55 4.08 17.83 4.70
N ASP A 56 2.82 18.24 4.61
CA ASP A 56 1.83 18.02 5.66
C ASP A 56 1.36 16.56 5.63
N TRP A 57 1.92 15.74 6.51
CA TRP A 57 1.56 14.33 6.66
C TRP A 57 0.05 14.10 6.81
N THR A 58 -0.65 14.97 7.54
CA THR A 58 -2.09 14.80 7.78
C THR A 58 -2.90 15.08 6.52
N ALA A 59 -2.48 16.07 5.74
CA ALA A 59 -3.09 16.36 4.43
C ALA A 59 -2.82 15.23 3.43
N GLU A 60 -1.59 14.73 3.36
CA GLU A 60 -1.22 13.61 2.49
C GLU A 60 -2.03 12.34 2.81
N LEU A 61 -2.17 11.99 4.09
CA LEU A 61 -3.00 10.85 4.51
C LEU A 61 -4.47 11.02 4.13
N ARG A 62 -5.02 12.22 4.28
CA ARG A 62 -6.42 12.49 3.93
C ARG A 62 -6.64 12.34 2.43
N SER A 63 -5.79 12.95 1.62
CA SER A 63 -5.91 12.84 0.16
C SER A 63 -5.71 11.40 -0.31
N ALA A 64 -4.78 10.66 0.29
CA ALA A 64 -4.61 9.24 -0.02
C ALA A 64 -5.85 8.40 0.34
N GLN A 65 -6.51 8.71 1.46
CA GLN A 65 -7.75 8.04 1.86
C GLN A 65 -8.91 8.37 0.91
N GLU A 66 -9.10 9.64 0.56
CA GLU A 66 -10.15 10.09 -0.38
C GLU A 66 -10.00 9.37 -1.73
N LEU A 67 -8.80 9.38 -2.31
CA LEU A 67 -8.52 8.69 -3.59
C LEU A 67 -8.76 7.18 -3.50
N PHE A 68 -8.39 6.56 -2.38
CA PHE A 68 -8.62 5.13 -2.20
C PHE A 68 -10.10 4.80 -2.04
N GLU A 69 -10.88 5.65 -1.39
CA GLU A 69 -12.34 5.51 -1.28
C GLU A 69 -13.00 5.69 -2.65
N GLU A 70 -12.57 6.66 -3.46
CA GLU A 70 -13.02 6.84 -4.85
C GLU A 70 -12.73 5.58 -5.70
N ASP A 71 -11.51 5.06 -5.64
CA ASP A 71 -11.12 3.81 -6.35
C ASP A 71 -12.00 2.62 -5.93
N LEU A 72 -12.36 2.52 -4.64
CA LEU A 72 -13.23 1.46 -4.13
C LEU A 72 -14.67 1.60 -4.63
N ASP A 73 -15.19 2.82 -4.69
CA ASP A 73 -16.53 3.09 -5.18
C ASP A 73 -16.64 2.85 -6.68
N GLU A 74 -15.63 3.22 -7.47
CA GLU A 74 -15.53 2.87 -8.89
C GLU A 74 -15.55 1.35 -9.09
N ALA A 75 -14.72 0.61 -8.34
CA ALA A 75 -14.67 -0.84 -8.42
C ALA A 75 -16.00 -1.53 -8.03
N ARG A 76 -16.82 -0.92 -7.17
CA ARG A 76 -18.16 -1.41 -6.81
C ARG A 76 -19.19 -1.10 -7.90
N GLY A 77 -19.07 0.04 -8.57
CA GLY A 77 -19.93 0.42 -9.70
C GLY A 77 -19.68 -0.40 -10.97
N GLU A 78 -18.51 -1.02 -11.08
CA GLU A 78 -18.15 -1.96 -12.17
C GLU A 78 -18.59 -3.42 -11.91
N GLU A 79 -19.24 -3.74 -10.78
CA GLU A 79 -19.86 -5.07 -10.62
C GLU A 79 -20.91 -5.28 -11.72
N PRO A 80 -20.86 -6.38 -12.49
CA PRO A 80 -21.64 -6.46 -13.70
C PRO A 80 -23.13 -6.58 -13.41
N GLU A 81 -23.92 -5.66 -13.94
CA GLU A 81 -25.26 -5.92 -14.51
C GLU A 81 -25.19 -6.95 -15.68
N ALA A 82 -24.31 -7.97 -15.61
CA ALA A 82 -24.17 -9.04 -16.60
C ALA A 82 -24.83 -10.36 -16.14
N LEU A 83 -25.77 -10.32 -15.20
CA LEU A 83 -26.59 -11.48 -14.83
C LEU A 83 -28.10 -11.20 -14.75
N SER A 84 -28.57 -10.10 -15.34
CA SER A 84 -30.01 -9.84 -15.42
C SER A 84 -30.39 -9.21 -16.76
N GLN A 85 -30.35 -10.01 -17.84
CA GLN A 85 -31.52 -10.43 -18.65
C GLN A 85 -31.09 -11.15 -19.92
#